data_AF-A0A2D6JMF0-F1
#
_entry.id   AF-A0A2D6JMF0-F1
#
_cell.length_a   1.000
_cell.length_b   1.000
_cell.length_c   1.000
_cell.angle_alpha   90.00
_cell.angle_beta   90.00
_cell.angle_gamma   90.00
#
_symmetry.space_group_name_H-M   'P 1'
#
loop_
_entity.id
_entity.type
_entity.pdbx_description
1 polymer ?
#
loop_
_entity_poly.entity_id
_entity_poly.type
_entity_poly.pdbx_seq_one_letter_code
_entity_poly.pdbx_strand_id
1 'polypeptide(L)'
;MNKIGYCIWAPDFVKSSAGIRALYILCDQLNSMGYDSHVVFSSKTPANLSAPLMSLKKASSLAKSGKKIVVYPETVPGNPLDAKYVVRWVLNIPGLLGGTRIYNPNEKVFYYSEVFKPYICNKTEGKLYLPTVEEDIFHNNDVKASERNLTVFYVGKSTFKPGYFEKNKALEITRTFPEKSSLGPIFRQASVFYCFDNSSIICYEAAMCGCPTIIIPDGTQTREDYEKLELGMNGIAWGPEELPSAVESIKNLKPKYDQIKANFGNEIEYFVKSTQEWDDEKIDSYIASLPTDLLETRNQKIKEFQELYFSTSFTLAKNLQGKYPNIIEISFLFAFALKKISFMKKIMYKFIGRK
;
A
#
# COMPACT_ATOMS: atom_id res chain seq x y z
N MET A 1 -18.99 18.11 20.76
CA MET A 1 -18.27 16.86 21.06
C MET A 1 -16.78 17.17 21.13
N ASN A 2 -16.06 16.62 22.11
CA ASN A 2 -14.60 16.74 22.13
C ASN A 2 -14.01 15.97 20.95
N LYS A 3 -13.24 16.63 20.09
CA LYS A 3 -12.55 15.98 18.97
C LYS A 3 -11.51 15.01 19.52
N ILE A 4 -11.65 13.73 19.20
CA ILE A 4 -10.66 12.70 19.56
C ILE A 4 -9.56 12.74 18.50
N GLY A 5 -8.29 12.86 18.93
CA GLY A 5 -7.15 12.84 18.02
C GLY A 5 -6.82 11.44 17.48
N TYR A 6 -5.84 11.34 16.57
CA TYR A 6 -5.49 10.06 15.94
C TYR A 6 -4.04 9.62 16.23
N CYS A 7 -3.83 8.32 16.28
CA CYS A 7 -2.51 7.69 16.15
C CYS A 7 -2.51 6.80 14.91
N ILE A 8 -1.65 7.12 13.95
CA ILE A 8 -1.52 6.38 12.69
C ILE A 8 -0.34 5.43 12.80
N TRP A 9 -0.58 4.13 12.79
CA TRP A 9 0.49 3.14 12.83
C TRP A 9 1.15 3.02 11.47
N ALA A 10 2.41 3.40 11.37
CA ALA A 10 3.16 3.31 10.13
C ALA A 10 4.64 2.97 10.39
N PRO A 11 5.29 2.20 9.50
CA PRO A 11 6.75 2.06 9.53
C PRO A 11 7.42 3.38 9.08
N ASP A 12 8.75 3.40 9.08
CA ASP A 12 9.55 4.52 8.56
C ASP A 12 9.08 4.96 7.16
N PHE A 13 8.99 6.27 6.97
CA PHE A 13 8.59 6.84 5.69
C PHE A 13 9.56 6.45 4.57
N VAL A 14 9.01 5.95 3.46
CA VAL A 14 9.76 5.67 2.23
C VAL A 14 8.97 6.15 1.01
N LYS A 15 9.63 6.90 0.13
CA LYS A 15 9.00 7.49 -1.08
C LYS A 15 8.50 6.45 -2.08
N SER A 16 9.05 5.24 -2.07
CA SER A 16 8.72 4.19 -3.04
C SER A 16 7.50 3.34 -2.66
N SER A 17 6.85 3.59 -1.52
CA SER A 17 5.68 2.80 -1.07
C SER A 17 4.43 3.66 -1.01
N ALA A 18 3.47 3.38 -1.89
CA ALA A 18 2.19 4.10 -1.92
C ALA A 18 1.42 3.93 -0.59
N GLY A 19 1.37 2.72 -0.02
CA GLY A 19 0.68 2.48 1.25
C GLY A 19 1.32 3.21 2.43
N ILE A 20 2.66 3.26 2.50
CA ILE A 20 3.35 4.03 3.56
C ILE A 20 3.08 5.53 3.36
N ARG A 21 3.19 6.05 2.14
CA ARG A 21 2.86 7.45 1.85
C ARG A 21 1.42 7.78 2.27
N ALA A 22 0.46 6.92 1.95
CA ALA A 22 -0.94 7.08 2.31
C ALA A 22 -1.15 7.24 3.82
N LEU A 23 -0.44 6.46 4.65
CA LEU A 23 -0.53 6.57 6.11
C LEU A 23 -0.02 7.92 6.64
N TYR A 24 1.10 8.44 6.11
CA TYR A 24 1.63 9.74 6.54
C TYR A 24 0.78 10.90 6.01
N ILE A 25 0.30 10.80 4.78
CA ILE A 25 -0.63 11.80 4.20
C ILE A 25 -1.93 11.82 5.00
N LEU A 26 -2.48 10.67 5.42
CA LEU A 26 -3.66 10.66 6.29
C LEU A 26 -3.39 11.42 7.60
N CYS A 27 -2.23 11.23 8.23
CA CYS A 27 -1.86 11.96 9.43
C CYS A 27 -1.81 13.48 9.20
N ASP A 28 -1.21 13.90 8.09
CA ASP A 28 -1.14 15.30 7.65
C ASP A 28 -2.54 15.91 7.42
N GLN A 29 -3.41 15.22 6.68
CA GLN A 29 -4.78 15.68 6.40
C GLN A 29 -5.63 15.79 7.68
N LEU A 30 -5.49 14.86 8.62
CA LEU A 30 -6.19 14.93 9.90
C LEU A 30 -5.70 16.12 10.75
N ASN A 31 -4.39 16.39 10.74
CA ASN A 31 -3.84 17.57 11.40
C ASN A 31 -4.33 18.88 10.76
N SER A 32 -4.41 18.96 9.42
CA SER A 32 -4.94 20.15 8.75
C SER A 32 -6.44 20.39 9.04
N MET A 33 -7.19 19.33 9.35
CA MET A 33 -8.59 19.41 9.82
C MET A 33 -8.71 19.72 11.33
N GLY A 34 -7.59 19.90 12.03
CA GLY A 34 -7.53 20.25 13.45
C GLY A 34 -7.70 19.08 14.42
N TYR A 35 -7.44 17.84 13.98
CA TYR A 35 -7.37 16.67 14.85
C TYR A 35 -5.94 16.43 15.26
N ASP A 36 -5.65 16.48 16.57
CA ASP A 36 -4.31 16.20 17.12
C ASP A 36 -3.85 14.79 16.71
N SER A 37 -3.04 14.68 15.66
CA SER A 37 -2.74 13.41 14.99
C SER A 37 -1.25 13.17 14.91
N HIS A 38 -0.84 11.92 15.18
CA HIS A 38 0.56 11.54 15.23
C HIS A 38 0.80 10.21 14.54
N VAL A 39 1.98 10.05 13.95
CA VAL A 39 2.47 8.75 13.50
C VAL A 39 3.14 8.01 14.65
N VAL A 40 2.88 6.71 14.76
CA VAL A 40 3.46 5.82 15.76
C VAL A 40 4.15 4.65 15.06
N PHE A 41 5.06 3.97 15.77
CA PHE A 41 5.84 2.84 15.23
C PHE A 41 6.84 3.21 14.11
N SER A 42 7.25 4.48 14.08
CA SER A 42 8.25 5.01 13.15
C SER A 42 9.34 5.77 13.88
N SER A 43 10.52 5.81 13.27
CA SER A 43 11.67 6.62 13.67
C SER A 43 11.90 7.84 12.76
N LYS A 44 11.23 7.89 11.60
CA LYS A 44 11.43 8.94 10.57
C LYS A 44 10.11 9.42 10.01
N THR A 45 9.99 10.73 9.87
CA THR A 45 8.85 11.38 9.22
C THR A 45 9.35 12.33 8.11
N PRO A 46 8.63 12.49 6.99
CA PRO A 46 9.04 13.41 5.94
C PRO A 46 8.90 14.86 6.40
N ALA A 47 9.83 15.72 6.00
CA ALA A 47 9.87 17.12 6.44
C ALA A 47 8.71 17.98 5.88
N ASN A 48 8.09 17.56 4.79
CA ASN A 48 7.06 18.32 4.07
C ASN A 48 5.63 17.94 4.46
N LEU A 49 5.43 17.08 5.46
CA LEU A 49 4.10 16.69 5.96
C LEU A 49 3.99 16.98 7.46
N SER A 50 2.84 17.43 7.91
CA SER A 50 2.47 17.54 9.31
C SER A 50 2.14 16.15 9.89
N ALA A 51 3.16 15.32 10.03
CA ALA A 51 3.05 13.96 10.56
C ALA A 51 4.00 13.73 11.75
N PRO A 52 3.78 14.39 12.90
CA PRO A 52 4.67 14.31 14.05
C PRO A 52 4.71 12.89 14.63
N LEU A 53 5.89 12.46 15.07
CA LEU A 53 6.07 11.15 15.69
C LEU A 53 5.64 11.16 17.17
N MET A 54 5.01 10.08 17.62
CA MET A 54 4.72 9.83 19.04
C MET A 54 5.30 8.49 19.50
N SER A 55 5.94 8.49 20.68
CA SER A 55 6.44 7.26 21.30
C SER A 55 5.31 6.25 21.55
N LEU A 56 5.58 4.95 21.36
CA LEU A 56 4.62 3.88 21.58
C LEU A 56 4.04 3.89 23.00
N LYS A 57 4.86 4.18 24.02
CA LYS A 57 4.42 4.26 25.43
C LYS A 57 3.32 5.33 25.62
N LYS A 58 3.56 6.54 25.11
CA LYS A 58 2.58 7.63 25.17
C LYS A 58 1.33 7.31 24.36
N ALA A 59 1.50 6.78 23.14
CA ALA A 59 0.41 6.40 22.26
C ALA A 59 -0.50 5.33 22.89
N SER A 60 0.07 4.27 23.45
CA SER A 60 -0.70 3.21 24.11
C SER A 60 -1.51 3.74 25.30
N SER A 61 -0.91 4.58 26.15
CA SER A 61 -1.63 5.19 27.28
C SER A 61 -2.83 6.01 26.83
N LEU A 62 -2.65 6.88 25.82
CA LEU A 62 -3.74 7.71 25.31
C LEU A 62 -4.81 6.88 24.60
N ALA A 63 -4.41 5.91 23.78
CA ALA A 63 -5.31 5.04 23.03
C ALA A 63 -6.17 4.15 23.95
N LYS A 64 -5.58 3.58 25.01
CA LYS A 64 -6.30 2.82 26.05
C LYS A 64 -7.38 3.65 26.73
N SER A 65 -7.07 4.91 27.03
CA SER A 65 -8.01 5.85 27.68
C SER A 65 -9.07 6.44 26.76
N GLY A 66 -9.14 6.03 25.48
CA GLY A 66 -10.07 6.60 24.50
C GLY A 66 -9.73 8.03 24.04
N LYS A 67 -8.57 8.58 24.42
CA LYS A 67 -8.13 9.93 24.01
C LYS A 67 -7.56 9.98 22.59
N LYS A 68 -7.31 8.81 21.99
CA LYS A 68 -6.83 8.66 20.61
C LYS A 68 -7.57 7.52 19.91
N ILE A 69 -7.98 7.75 18.67
CA ILE A 69 -8.38 6.71 17.74
C ILE A 69 -7.11 6.17 17.08
N VAL A 70 -6.95 4.85 17.02
CA VAL A 70 -5.78 4.24 16.39
C VAL A 70 -6.14 3.70 15.02
N VAL A 71 -5.42 4.14 14.00
CA VAL A 71 -5.54 3.64 12.62
C VAL A 71 -4.41 2.66 12.37
N TYR A 72 -4.76 1.41 12.04
CA TYR A 72 -3.81 0.38 11.66
C TYR A 72 -4.00 -0.01 10.18
N PRO A 73 -2.91 -0.19 9.41
CA PRO A 73 -3.01 -0.86 8.11
C PRO A 73 -3.36 -2.35 8.28
N GLU A 74 -3.79 -3.01 7.21
CA GLU A 74 -4.12 -4.45 7.19
C GLU A 74 -2.94 -5.34 7.57
N THR A 75 -1.71 -4.87 7.34
CA THR A 75 -0.49 -5.61 7.66
C THR A 75 -0.25 -5.80 9.15
N VAL A 76 -0.92 -5.02 10.01
CA VAL A 76 -0.74 -5.06 11.46
C VAL A 76 -1.75 -6.03 12.08
N PRO A 77 -1.32 -7.13 12.70
CA PRO A 77 -2.24 -8.06 13.34
C PRO A 77 -2.86 -7.46 14.61
N GLY A 78 -4.19 -7.55 14.72
CA GLY A 78 -4.94 -7.19 15.94
C GLY A 78 -4.81 -5.72 16.35
N ASN A 79 -4.80 -5.45 17.66
CA ASN A 79 -4.74 -4.11 18.24
C ASN A 79 -3.52 -3.93 19.16
N PRO A 80 -2.30 -3.70 18.62
CA PRO A 80 -1.07 -3.63 19.39
C PRO A 80 -0.99 -2.60 20.51
N LEU A 81 -1.75 -1.51 20.43
CA LEU A 81 -1.77 -0.45 21.45
C LEU A 81 -2.85 -0.66 22.51
N ASP A 82 -3.64 -1.73 22.41
CA ASP A 82 -4.88 -1.97 23.16
C ASP A 82 -5.81 -0.75 23.14
N ALA A 83 -5.91 -0.11 21.98
CA ALA A 83 -6.73 1.07 21.79
C ALA A 83 -8.21 0.79 22.04
N LYS A 84 -8.92 1.72 22.68
CA LYS A 84 -10.38 1.66 22.81
C LYS A 84 -11.08 1.78 21.46
N TYR A 85 -10.61 2.72 20.62
CA TYR A 85 -11.16 3.00 19.30
C TYR A 85 -10.16 2.60 18.22
N VAL A 86 -10.57 1.66 17.37
CA VAL A 86 -9.69 1.06 16.35
C VAL A 86 -10.30 1.20 14.98
N VAL A 87 -9.52 1.77 14.08
CA VAL A 87 -9.81 1.83 12.66
C VAL A 87 -8.84 0.93 11.92
N ARG A 88 -9.38 0.03 11.11
CA ARG A 88 -8.61 -0.78 10.18
C ARG A 88 -8.65 -0.15 8.81
N TRP A 89 -7.51 0.20 8.23
CA TRP A 89 -7.46 0.69 6.87
C TRP A 89 -6.79 -0.33 5.96
N VAL A 90 -7.57 -0.93 5.08
CA VAL A 90 -7.12 -1.98 4.17
C VAL A 90 -6.50 -1.35 2.92
N LEU A 91 -5.17 -1.34 2.86
CA LEU A 91 -4.36 -0.74 1.79
C LEU A 91 -3.96 -1.76 0.69
N ASN A 92 -4.21 -3.05 0.91
CA ASN A 92 -3.94 -4.14 -0.02
C ASN A 92 -4.84 -5.36 0.28
N ILE A 93 -4.67 -6.46 -0.46
CA ILE A 93 -5.31 -7.76 -0.22
C ILE A 93 -4.96 -8.24 1.21
N PRO A 94 -5.94 -8.37 2.12
CA PRO A 94 -5.70 -8.82 3.48
C PRO A 94 -4.99 -10.17 3.57
N GLY A 95 -3.96 -10.25 4.41
CA GLY A 95 -3.15 -11.46 4.61
C GLY A 95 -2.10 -11.72 3.52
N LEU A 96 -2.01 -10.89 2.47
CA LEU A 96 -0.97 -11.04 1.44
C LEU A 96 0.41 -10.61 1.95
N LEU A 97 0.48 -9.43 2.59
CA LEU A 97 1.72 -8.83 3.10
C LEU A 97 1.86 -8.98 4.63
N GLY A 98 1.07 -9.87 5.23
CA GLY A 98 0.96 -10.07 6.67
C GLY A 98 -0.43 -9.71 7.21
N GLY A 99 -0.54 -9.65 8.54
CA GLY A 99 -1.79 -9.34 9.24
C GLY A 99 -2.86 -10.44 9.17
N THR A 100 -4.08 -10.10 9.58
CA THR A 100 -5.24 -11.00 9.57
C THR A 100 -6.23 -10.61 8.47
N ARG A 101 -7.08 -11.56 8.06
CA ARG A 101 -8.20 -11.30 7.12
C ARG A 101 -9.50 -10.92 7.81
N ILE A 102 -9.58 -11.27 9.09
CA ILE A 102 -10.72 -11.02 9.96
C ILE A 102 -10.22 -10.11 11.08
N TYR A 103 -10.92 -9.02 11.28
CA TYR A 103 -10.66 -8.02 12.31
C TYR A 103 -11.70 -8.12 13.41
N ASN A 104 -11.45 -7.47 14.54
CA ASN A 104 -12.42 -7.44 15.63
C ASN A 104 -13.72 -6.77 15.16
N PRO A 105 -14.92 -7.30 15.53
CA PRO A 105 -16.21 -6.78 15.08
C PRO A 105 -16.53 -5.34 15.54
N ASN A 106 -15.78 -4.80 16.49
CA ASN A 106 -15.86 -3.41 16.94
C ASN A 106 -14.86 -2.48 16.22
N GLU A 107 -13.99 -2.99 15.34
CA GLU A 107 -13.15 -2.15 14.49
C GLU A 107 -14.00 -1.53 13.36
N LYS A 108 -13.77 -0.24 13.08
CA LYS A 108 -14.30 0.38 11.85
C LYS A 108 -13.34 0.08 10.70
N VAL A 109 -13.83 -0.61 9.67
CA VAL A 109 -12.99 -1.09 8.57
C VAL A 109 -13.17 -0.22 7.34
N PHE A 110 -12.15 0.55 7.00
CA PHE A 110 -12.06 1.29 5.74
C PHE A 110 -11.20 0.54 4.73
N TYR A 111 -11.44 0.76 3.45
CA TYR A 111 -10.64 0.18 2.37
C TYR A 111 -10.17 1.25 1.40
N TYR A 112 -8.96 1.05 0.88
CA TYR A 112 -8.30 1.99 -0.01
C TYR A 112 -8.87 1.92 -1.43
N SER A 113 -9.03 0.72 -1.98
CA SER A 113 -9.44 0.52 -3.38
C SER A 113 -10.55 -0.52 -3.53
N GLU A 114 -11.40 -0.36 -4.54
CA GLU A 114 -12.46 -1.34 -4.87
C GLU A 114 -11.89 -2.74 -5.13
N VAL A 115 -10.67 -2.82 -5.69
CA VAL A 115 -10.04 -4.11 -5.99
C VAL A 115 -9.79 -4.94 -4.73
N PHE A 116 -9.63 -4.32 -3.56
CA PHE A 116 -9.39 -5.01 -2.29
C PHE A 116 -10.67 -5.41 -1.56
N LYS A 117 -11.77 -4.71 -1.83
CA LYS A 117 -13.04 -4.89 -1.11
C LYS A 117 -13.56 -6.34 -1.10
N PRO A 118 -13.50 -7.12 -2.19
CA PRO A 118 -13.93 -8.52 -2.19
C PRO A 118 -13.16 -9.43 -1.23
N TYR A 119 -11.97 -9.02 -0.79
CA TYR A 119 -11.10 -9.80 0.09
C TYR A 119 -11.28 -9.44 1.58
N ILE A 120 -12.18 -8.51 1.91
CA ILE A 120 -12.45 -8.07 3.28
C ILE A 120 -13.63 -8.86 3.83
N CYS A 121 -13.39 -9.66 4.89
CA CYS A 121 -14.44 -10.47 5.51
C CYS A 121 -15.35 -9.69 6.46
N ASN A 122 -14.86 -8.57 7.01
CA ASN A 122 -15.61 -7.71 7.91
C ASN A 122 -16.58 -6.81 7.14
N LYS A 123 -17.63 -6.34 7.83
CA LYS A 123 -18.42 -5.21 7.34
C LYS A 123 -17.50 -4.01 7.15
N THR A 124 -17.49 -3.43 5.96
CA THR A 124 -16.75 -2.20 5.67
C THR A 124 -17.57 -0.99 6.08
N GLU A 125 -16.92 -0.04 6.75
CA GLU A 125 -17.47 1.26 7.15
C GLU A 125 -17.54 2.21 5.94
N GLY A 126 -16.48 2.25 5.13
CA GLY A 126 -16.43 3.12 3.97
C GLY A 126 -15.15 2.96 3.15
N LYS A 127 -15.10 3.68 2.03
CA LYS A 127 -13.90 3.83 1.23
C LYS A 127 -13.11 5.04 1.71
N LEU A 128 -11.79 4.94 1.66
CA LEU A 128 -10.87 6.07 1.81
C LEU A 128 -9.70 5.87 0.85
N TYR A 129 -9.82 6.43 -0.35
CA TYR A 129 -8.79 6.41 -1.39
C TYR A 129 -8.00 7.71 -1.38
N LEU A 130 -6.68 7.62 -1.24
CA LEU A 130 -5.81 8.79 -1.38
C LEU A 130 -5.27 8.90 -2.81
N PRO A 131 -5.52 10.02 -3.51
CA PRO A 131 -4.89 10.28 -4.79
C PRO A 131 -3.41 10.66 -4.57
N THR A 132 -2.49 9.71 -4.77
CA THR A 132 -1.07 9.89 -4.37
C THR A 132 -0.09 10.28 -5.49
N VAL A 133 -0.58 10.63 -6.69
CA VAL A 133 0.28 11.14 -7.78
C VAL A 133 0.74 12.57 -7.45
N GLU A 134 2.04 12.83 -7.59
CA GLU A 134 2.64 14.16 -7.37
C GLU A 134 2.57 14.97 -8.67
N GLU A 135 1.49 15.73 -8.89
CA GLU A 135 1.24 16.45 -10.15
C GLU A 135 2.30 17.50 -10.51
N ASP A 136 3.02 18.05 -9.53
CA ASP A 136 4.15 18.96 -9.77
C ASP A 136 5.31 18.27 -10.51
N ILE A 137 5.40 16.94 -10.40
CA ILE A 137 6.39 16.12 -11.10
C ILE A 137 5.74 15.47 -12.33
N PHE A 138 4.58 14.86 -12.13
CA PHE A 138 3.90 14.04 -13.12
C PHE A 138 2.72 14.78 -13.76
N HIS A 139 3.02 15.45 -14.86
CA HIS A 139 2.07 16.22 -15.66
C HIS A 139 2.49 16.20 -17.13
N ASN A 140 1.58 16.63 -18.02
CA ASN A 140 1.76 16.59 -19.47
C ASN A 140 1.75 17.99 -20.12
N ASN A 141 2.21 19.02 -19.41
CA ASN A 141 2.03 20.42 -19.87
C ASN A 141 3.10 20.88 -20.88
N ASP A 142 4.19 20.13 -21.08
CA ASP A 142 5.43 20.70 -21.64
C ASP A 142 5.90 20.09 -22.97
N VAL A 143 5.26 19.04 -23.51
CA VAL A 143 5.82 18.28 -24.65
C VAL A 143 4.74 17.83 -25.63
N LYS A 144 5.00 17.99 -26.94
CA LYS A 144 4.13 17.46 -28.01
C LYS A 144 4.35 15.95 -28.17
N ALA A 145 3.28 15.20 -28.40
CA ALA A 145 3.37 13.74 -28.58
C ALA A 145 4.36 13.31 -29.68
N SER A 146 4.51 14.12 -30.74
CA SER A 146 5.43 13.88 -31.87
C SER A 146 6.92 13.95 -31.52
N GLU A 147 7.27 14.49 -30.34
CA GLU A 147 8.66 14.68 -29.91
C GLU A 147 9.15 13.53 -29.00
N ARG A 148 8.29 12.56 -28.70
CA ARG A 148 8.55 11.43 -27.80
C ARG A 148 9.26 10.29 -28.53
N ASN A 149 10.43 9.91 -28.07
CA ASN A 149 11.24 8.87 -28.71
C ASN A 149 11.93 7.90 -27.74
N LEU A 150 11.79 8.09 -26.42
CA LEU A 150 12.40 7.19 -25.44
C LEU A 150 11.52 5.96 -25.19
N THR A 151 12.16 4.79 -25.14
CA THR A 151 11.57 3.60 -24.51
C THR A 151 12.08 3.48 -23.09
N VAL A 152 11.17 3.38 -22.13
CA VAL A 152 11.50 3.29 -20.70
C VAL A 152 10.93 2.00 -20.15
N PHE A 153 11.58 1.39 -19.16
CA PHE A 153 11.03 0.22 -18.48
C PHE A 153 11.34 0.16 -16.99
N TYR A 154 10.53 -0.58 -16.24
CA TYR A 154 10.70 -0.80 -14.80
C TYR A 154 10.40 -2.26 -14.47
N VAL A 155 11.38 -2.98 -13.93
CA VAL A 155 11.23 -4.40 -13.56
C VAL A 155 10.53 -4.57 -12.20
N GLY A 156 10.90 -3.72 -11.24
CA GLY A 156 10.30 -3.69 -9.90
C GLY A 156 10.36 -5.02 -9.15
N LYS A 157 9.18 -5.56 -8.79
CA LYS A 157 9.02 -6.77 -7.97
C LYS A 157 9.02 -8.07 -8.78
N SER A 158 8.95 -7.97 -10.10
CA SER A 158 8.84 -9.11 -11.01
C SER A 158 10.18 -9.45 -11.64
N THR A 159 10.15 -10.33 -12.64
CA THR A 159 11.33 -10.72 -13.42
C THR A 159 11.23 -10.13 -14.82
N PHE A 160 12.36 -9.61 -15.33
CA PHE A 160 12.44 -9.13 -16.71
C PHE A 160 12.14 -10.26 -17.70
N LYS A 161 11.25 -10.01 -18.66
CA LYS A 161 10.96 -10.93 -19.77
C LYS A 161 11.47 -10.31 -21.08
N PRO A 162 12.37 -10.99 -21.82
CA PRO A 162 12.87 -10.49 -23.10
C PRO A 162 11.80 -10.58 -24.19
N GLY A 163 12.02 -9.91 -25.31
CA GLY A 163 11.18 -10.01 -26.52
C GLY A 163 10.20 -8.85 -26.74
N TYR A 164 10.06 -7.94 -25.77
CA TYR A 164 9.18 -6.77 -25.90
C TYR A 164 9.87 -5.54 -26.51
N PHE A 165 11.17 -5.36 -26.25
CA PHE A 165 11.99 -4.27 -26.75
C PHE A 165 13.48 -4.63 -26.67
N GLU A 166 14.33 -3.90 -27.40
CA GLU A 166 15.79 -4.01 -27.31
C GLU A 166 16.28 -3.35 -26.00
N LYS A 167 16.66 -4.17 -25.01
CA LYS A 167 17.00 -3.68 -23.66
C LYS A 167 18.10 -2.61 -23.66
N ASN A 168 19.11 -2.72 -24.52
CA ASN A 168 20.22 -1.77 -24.65
C ASN A 168 19.82 -0.42 -25.30
N LYS A 169 18.62 -0.33 -25.89
CA LYS A 169 18.05 0.90 -26.45
C LYS A 169 16.97 1.53 -25.55
N ALA A 170 16.72 0.95 -24.37
CA ALA A 170 15.72 1.41 -23.43
C ALA A 170 16.35 1.89 -22.12
N LEU A 171 15.74 2.90 -21.50
CA LEU A 171 16.16 3.38 -20.18
C LEU A 171 15.51 2.54 -19.08
N GLU A 172 16.33 1.92 -18.24
CA GLU A 172 15.86 1.23 -17.04
C GLU A 172 15.61 2.23 -15.91
N ILE A 173 14.38 2.27 -15.42
CA ILE A 173 14.04 2.79 -14.10
C ILE A 173 14.25 1.65 -13.10
N THR A 174 14.87 1.98 -11.98
CA THR A 174 15.08 1.13 -10.81
C THR A 174 14.49 1.83 -9.58
N ARG A 175 14.52 1.16 -8.42
CA ARG A 175 14.02 1.75 -7.16
C ARG A 175 14.80 2.96 -6.67
N THR A 176 16.03 3.14 -7.16
CA THR A 176 16.97 4.17 -6.69
C THR A 176 17.49 5.05 -7.82
N PHE A 177 17.09 4.80 -9.06
CA PHE A 177 17.56 5.55 -10.22
C PHE A 177 16.52 5.47 -11.34
N PRO A 178 16.22 6.59 -12.02
CA PRO A 178 16.56 7.96 -11.66
C PRO A 178 15.94 8.42 -10.33
N GLU A 179 16.38 9.55 -9.82
CA GLU A 179 15.69 10.22 -8.70
C GLU A 179 14.24 10.55 -9.08
N LYS A 180 13.33 10.52 -8.10
CA LYS A 180 11.89 10.62 -8.38
C LYS A 180 11.51 11.91 -9.13
N SER A 181 12.14 13.04 -8.78
CA SER A 181 11.91 14.33 -9.44
C SER A 181 12.32 14.34 -10.92
N SER A 182 13.24 13.45 -11.33
CA SER A 182 13.66 13.32 -12.72
C SER A 182 12.72 12.45 -13.56
N LEU A 183 11.82 11.68 -12.93
CA LEU A 183 10.94 10.76 -13.65
C LEU A 183 9.90 11.48 -14.50
N GLY A 184 9.35 12.59 -14.03
CA GLY A 184 8.38 13.39 -14.79
C GLY A 184 8.91 13.82 -16.17
N PRO A 185 10.04 14.55 -16.24
CA PRO A 185 10.68 14.90 -17.50
C PRO A 185 11.01 13.70 -18.39
N ILE A 186 11.48 12.59 -17.80
CA ILE A 186 11.79 11.36 -18.56
C ILE A 186 10.53 10.77 -19.20
N PHE A 187 9.44 10.64 -18.43
CA PHE A 187 8.18 10.14 -18.95
C PHE A 187 7.57 11.07 -19.99
N ARG A 188 7.74 12.40 -19.88
CA ARG A 188 7.30 13.33 -20.93
C ARG A 188 8.02 13.12 -22.26
N GLN A 189 9.26 12.62 -22.27
CA GLN A 189 10.02 12.28 -23.48
C GLN A 189 9.82 10.83 -23.95
N ALA A 190 9.19 9.99 -23.12
CA ALA A 190 8.98 8.59 -23.43
C ALA A 190 7.76 8.37 -24.33
N SER A 191 7.96 7.62 -25.40
CA SER A 191 6.89 7.17 -26.30
C SER A 191 6.12 6.00 -25.72
N VAL A 192 6.77 5.17 -24.89
CA VAL A 192 6.18 4.01 -24.22
C VAL A 192 6.95 3.65 -22.96
N PHE A 193 6.20 3.22 -21.94
CA PHE A 193 6.76 2.69 -20.70
C PHE A 193 6.35 1.22 -20.50
N TYR A 194 7.33 0.33 -20.35
CA TYR A 194 7.10 -1.08 -20.05
C TYR A 194 7.26 -1.34 -18.55
N CYS A 195 6.17 -1.69 -17.87
CA CYS A 195 6.17 -1.96 -16.44
C CYS A 195 5.94 -3.46 -16.19
N PHE A 196 6.93 -4.13 -15.59
CA PHE A 196 6.81 -5.54 -15.17
C PHE A 196 6.29 -5.66 -13.73
N ASP A 197 6.22 -4.57 -12.98
CA ASP A 197 5.59 -4.55 -11.66
C ASP A 197 4.09 -4.30 -11.79
N ASN A 198 3.29 -5.37 -11.73
CA ASN A 198 1.85 -5.33 -11.87
C ASN A 198 1.14 -4.57 -10.73
N SER A 199 1.83 -4.13 -9.68
CA SER A 199 1.23 -3.42 -8.55
C SER A 199 2.08 -2.21 -8.14
N SER A 200 2.13 -1.19 -9.00
CA SER A 200 2.93 0.01 -8.78
C SER A 200 2.24 1.26 -9.32
N ILE A 201 2.19 2.32 -8.52
CA ILE A 201 1.65 3.62 -8.91
C ILE A 201 2.41 4.27 -10.08
N ILE A 202 3.66 3.84 -10.33
CA ILE A 202 4.52 4.40 -11.37
C ILE A 202 3.89 4.28 -12.78
N CYS A 203 3.03 3.29 -13.02
CA CYS A 203 2.30 3.16 -14.28
C CYS A 203 1.35 4.35 -14.54
N TYR A 204 0.67 4.83 -13.49
CA TYR A 204 -0.17 6.01 -13.57
C TYR A 204 0.65 7.30 -13.53
N GLU A 205 1.79 7.34 -12.81
CA GLU A 205 2.71 8.47 -12.85
C GLU A 205 3.26 8.71 -14.27
N ALA A 206 3.60 7.65 -15.00
CA ALA A 206 4.00 7.72 -16.41
C ALA A 206 2.84 8.15 -17.33
N ALA A 207 1.66 7.56 -17.15
CA ALA A 207 0.47 7.91 -17.94
C ALA A 207 0.03 9.37 -17.74
N MET A 208 0.17 9.92 -16.52
CA MET A 208 -0.08 11.34 -16.22
C MET A 208 0.90 12.28 -16.95
N CYS A 209 2.07 11.79 -17.35
CA CYS A 209 3.02 12.50 -18.20
C CYS A 209 2.75 12.35 -19.70
N GLY A 210 1.63 11.72 -20.09
CA GLY A 210 1.29 11.41 -21.48
C GLY A 210 2.05 10.20 -22.06
N CYS A 211 2.77 9.44 -21.23
CA CYS A 211 3.45 8.22 -21.66
C CYS A 211 2.54 7.00 -21.43
N PRO A 212 2.04 6.33 -22.49
CA PRO A 212 1.24 5.12 -22.32
C PRO A 212 2.08 4.02 -21.66
N THR A 213 1.48 3.33 -20.70
CA THR A 213 2.14 2.25 -19.96
C THR A 213 1.64 0.89 -20.43
N ILE A 214 2.56 0.01 -20.82
CA ILE A 214 2.30 -1.41 -21.04
C ILE A 214 2.64 -2.16 -19.75
N ILE A 215 1.64 -2.75 -19.11
CA ILE A 215 1.83 -3.72 -18.03
C ILE A 215 2.19 -5.06 -18.67
N ILE A 216 3.30 -5.66 -18.24
CA ILE A 216 3.70 -7.01 -18.67
C ILE A 216 3.16 -8.02 -17.66
N PRO A 217 2.15 -8.83 -18.02
CA PRO A 217 1.48 -9.70 -17.05
C PRO A 217 2.45 -10.71 -16.43
N ASP A 218 2.45 -10.81 -15.11
CA ASP A 218 3.22 -11.80 -14.34
C ASP A 218 2.35 -12.79 -13.56
N GLY A 219 1.03 -12.66 -13.66
CA GLY A 219 0.04 -13.51 -12.99
C GLY A 219 -0.30 -13.09 -11.56
N THR A 220 0.31 -12.02 -11.02
CA THR A 220 -0.03 -11.52 -9.67
C THR A 220 -1.28 -10.64 -9.64
N GLN A 221 -1.65 -10.07 -10.79
CA GLN A 221 -2.89 -9.34 -11.02
C GLN A 221 -3.44 -9.71 -12.40
N THR A 222 -4.72 -9.46 -12.63
CA THR A 222 -5.36 -9.59 -13.94
C THR A 222 -5.67 -8.23 -14.56
N ARG A 223 -6.06 -8.23 -15.83
CA ARG A 223 -6.57 -7.03 -16.52
C ARG A 223 -7.81 -6.46 -15.82
N GLU A 224 -8.72 -7.33 -15.39
CA GLU A 224 -9.95 -6.98 -14.68
C GLU A 224 -9.66 -6.35 -13.31
N ASP A 225 -8.54 -6.69 -12.67
CA ASP A 225 -8.11 -6.02 -11.44
C ASP A 225 -7.78 -4.55 -11.71
N TYR A 226 -7.12 -4.24 -12.83
CA TYR A 226 -6.84 -2.86 -13.24
C TYR A 226 -8.10 -2.09 -13.63
N GLU A 227 -9.08 -2.73 -14.28
CA GLU A 227 -10.37 -2.09 -14.58
C GLU A 227 -11.12 -1.65 -13.31
N LYS A 228 -10.92 -2.38 -12.20
CA LYS A 228 -11.51 -2.05 -10.90
C LYS A 228 -10.72 -1.01 -10.11
N LEU A 229 -9.47 -0.73 -10.48
CA LEU A 229 -8.71 0.36 -9.86
C LEU A 229 -9.40 1.70 -10.13
N GLU A 230 -9.22 2.64 -9.22
CA GLU A 230 -9.91 3.94 -9.26
C GLU A 230 -9.61 4.72 -10.54
N LEU A 231 -8.38 4.59 -11.06
CA LEU A 231 -7.94 5.21 -12.30
C LEU A 231 -8.19 4.34 -13.55
N GLY A 232 -8.58 3.09 -13.36
CA GLY A 232 -8.93 2.15 -14.42
C GLY A 232 -7.79 1.92 -15.43
N MET A 233 -8.16 1.58 -16.65
CA MET A 233 -7.21 1.33 -17.75
C MET A 233 -6.78 2.61 -18.50
N ASN A 234 -7.05 3.81 -17.98
CA ASN A 234 -6.77 5.05 -18.72
C ASN A 234 -5.25 5.27 -18.88
N GLY A 235 -4.74 5.19 -20.10
CA GLY A 235 -3.31 5.26 -20.37
C GLY A 235 -2.54 3.96 -20.07
N ILE A 236 -3.25 2.86 -19.78
CA ILE A 236 -2.69 1.56 -19.42
C ILE A 236 -3.08 0.52 -20.47
N ALA A 237 -2.12 -0.28 -20.90
CA ALA A 237 -2.29 -1.45 -21.77
C ALA A 237 -1.94 -2.71 -20.99
N TRP A 238 -2.79 -3.73 -21.03
CA TRP A 238 -2.46 -5.04 -20.50
C TRP A 238 -1.83 -5.90 -21.59
N GLY A 239 -0.50 -5.87 -21.67
CA GLY A 239 0.25 -6.43 -22.80
C GLY A 239 0.40 -5.47 -23.99
N PRO A 240 1.40 -5.68 -24.87
CA PRO A 240 1.69 -4.78 -25.99
C PRO A 240 0.54 -4.59 -26.99
N GLU A 241 -0.30 -5.60 -27.14
CA GLU A 241 -1.46 -5.61 -28.04
C GLU A 241 -2.49 -4.53 -27.72
N GLU A 242 -2.55 -4.07 -26.47
CA GLU A 242 -3.50 -3.04 -26.03
C GLU A 242 -2.92 -1.62 -26.07
N LEU A 243 -1.68 -1.43 -26.54
CA LEU A 243 -1.05 -0.12 -26.61
C LEU A 243 -1.90 0.94 -27.35
N PRO A 244 -2.54 0.65 -28.50
CA PRO A 244 -3.41 1.63 -29.16
C PRO A 244 -4.54 2.14 -28.26
N SER A 245 -5.18 1.25 -27.50
CA SER A 245 -6.26 1.59 -26.56
C SER A 245 -5.75 2.44 -25.38
N ALA A 246 -4.55 2.16 -24.89
CA ALA A 246 -3.90 2.96 -23.87
C ALA A 246 -3.61 4.39 -24.37
N VAL A 247 -3.08 4.53 -25.59
CA VAL A 247 -2.82 5.82 -26.22
C VAL A 247 -4.10 6.63 -26.39
N GLU A 248 -5.19 6.00 -26.82
CA GLU A 248 -6.47 6.70 -27.02
C GLU A 248 -7.09 7.16 -25.70
N SER A 249 -7.02 6.32 -24.66
CA SER A 249 -7.68 6.56 -23.36
C SER A 249 -6.89 7.48 -22.42
N ILE A 250 -5.61 7.73 -22.66
CA ILE A 250 -4.73 8.50 -21.75
C ILE A 250 -5.28 9.90 -21.42
N LYS A 251 -5.97 10.54 -22.38
CA LYS A 251 -6.60 11.86 -22.21
C LYS A 251 -7.69 11.87 -21.12
N ASN A 252 -8.27 10.71 -20.81
CA ASN A 252 -9.33 10.57 -19.80
C ASN A 252 -8.75 10.44 -18.38
N LEU A 253 -7.45 10.17 -18.23
CA LEU A 253 -6.82 9.91 -16.93
C LEU A 253 -6.85 11.14 -16.02
N LYS A 254 -6.46 12.31 -16.53
CA LYS A 254 -6.42 13.56 -15.73
C LYS A 254 -7.82 13.98 -15.25
N PRO A 255 -8.86 14.04 -16.11
CA PRO A 255 -10.23 14.28 -15.64
C PRO A 255 -10.69 13.27 -14.58
N LYS A 256 -10.37 11.98 -14.76
CA LYS A 256 -10.70 10.95 -13.78
C LYS A 256 -9.99 11.17 -12.44
N TYR A 257 -8.71 11.49 -12.48
CA TYR A 257 -7.90 11.80 -11.30
C TYR A 257 -8.42 13.04 -10.55
N ASP A 258 -8.82 14.09 -11.27
CA ASP A 258 -9.42 15.29 -10.68
C ASP A 258 -10.77 14.99 -10.01
N GLN A 259 -11.62 14.16 -10.63
CA GLN A 259 -12.85 13.69 -10.01
C GLN A 259 -12.57 12.93 -8.71
N ILE A 260 -11.55 12.07 -8.70
CA ILE A 260 -11.15 11.31 -7.50
C ILE A 260 -10.64 12.25 -6.39
N LYS A 261 -9.83 13.25 -6.73
CA LYS A 261 -9.41 14.28 -5.77
C LYS A 261 -10.58 15.06 -5.18
N ALA A 262 -11.55 15.44 -6.01
CA ALA A 262 -12.76 16.11 -5.52
C ALA A 262 -13.56 15.20 -4.58
N ASN A 263 -13.66 13.90 -4.89
CA ASN A 263 -14.35 12.93 -4.05
C ASN A 263 -13.60 12.63 -2.74
N PHE A 264 -12.28 12.71 -2.73
CA PHE A 264 -11.47 12.47 -1.53
C PHE A 264 -11.89 13.38 -0.36
N GLY A 265 -12.27 14.63 -0.63
CA GLY A 265 -12.80 15.54 0.40
C GLY A 265 -14.03 14.96 1.13
N ASN A 266 -14.98 14.40 0.37
CA ASN A 266 -16.14 13.75 0.95
C ASN A 266 -15.77 12.45 1.70
N GLU A 267 -14.81 11.68 1.18
CA GLU A 267 -14.35 10.43 1.81
C GLU A 267 -13.64 10.68 3.15
N ILE A 268 -12.76 11.69 3.23
CA ILE A 268 -12.05 12.04 4.47
C ILE A 268 -13.00 12.66 5.50
N GLU A 269 -13.97 13.47 5.06
CA GLU A 269 -15.01 14.00 5.95
C GLU A 269 -15.89 12.88 6.52
N TYR A 270 -16.31 11.92 5.69
CA TYR A 270 -17.06 10.75 6.15
C TYR A 270 -16.22 9.87 7.09
N PHE A 271 -14.94 9.65 6.76
CA PHE A 271 -14.01 8.93 7.63
C PHE A 271 -13.95 9.58 9.01
N VAL A 272 -13.75 10.89 9.07
CA VAL A 272 -13.70 11.64 10.32
C VAL A 272 -15.03 11.55 11.06
N LYS A 273 -16.15 11.86 10.40
CA LYS A 273 -17.49 11.80 11.01
C LYS A 273 -17.74 10.43 11.62
N SER A 274 -17.59 9.36 10.84
CA SER A 274 -17.82 8.01 11.34
C SER A 274 -16.86 7.69 12.48
N THR A 275 -15.55 7.94 12.33
CA THR A 275 -14.58 7.55 13.36
C THR A 275 -14.64 8.41 14.64
N GLN A 276 -15.47 9.44 14.71
CA GLN A 276 -15.75 10.19 15.94
C GLN A 276 -17.00 9.68 16.69
N GLU A 277 -17.77 8.76 16.09
CA GLU A 277 -19.00 8.20 16.65
C GLU A 277 -18.82 6.72 17.01
N TRP A 278 -18.81 6.40 18.31
CA TRP A 278 -18.63 5.04 18.84
C TRP A 278 -19.73 4.65 19.83
N ASP A 279 -20.05 3.37 19.87
CA ASP A 279 -20.91 2.77 20.90
C ASP A 279 -20.03 2.34 22.08
N ASP A 280 -19.85 3.26 23.02
CA ASP A 280 -18.97 3.05 24.19
C ASP A 280 -19.44 1.88 25.07
N GLU A 281 -20.75 1.72 25.27
CA GLU A 281 -21.30 0.62 26.08
C GLU A 281 -20.95 -0.74 25.47
N LYS A 282 -21.13 -0.89 24.16
CA LYS A 282 -20.77 -2.11 23.44
C LYS A 282 -19.27 -2.39 23.49
N ILE A 283 -18.45 -1.35 23.33
CA ILE A 283 -16.98 -1.49 23.36
C ILE A 283 -16.50 -1.89 24.75
N ASP A 284 -16.97 -1.19 25.79
CA ASP A 284 -16.55 -1.42 27.18
C ASP A 284 -17.02 -2.80 27.67
N SER A 285 -18.23 -3.22 27.29
CA SER A 285 -18.74 -4.57 27.53
C SER A 285 -17.88 -5.64 26.85
N TYR A 286 -17.51 -5.42 25.58
CA TYR A 286 -16.60 -6.33 24.87
C TYR A 286 -15.23 -6.43 25.54
N ILE A 287 -14.63 -5.29 25.93
CA ILE A 287 -13.32 -5.27 26.61
C ILE A 287 -13.38 -6.02 27.94
N ALA A 288 -14.44 -5.81 28.74
CA ALA A 288 -14.64 -6.50 30.01
C ALA A 288 -14.85 -8.02 29.84
N SER A 289 -15.35 -8.46 28.67
CA SER A 289 -15.56 -9.88 28.37
C SER A 289 -14.30 -10.65 27.96
N LEU A 290 -13.19 -9.95 27.68
CA LEU A 290 -11.95 -10.58 27.23
C LEU A 290 -11.26 -11.32 28.39
N PRO A 291 -10.91 -12.61 28.21
CA PRO A 291 -10.17 -13.36 29.23
C PRO A 291 -8.78 -12.78 29.49
N THR A 292 -8.38 -12.69 30.76
CA THR A 292 -7.14 -12.03 31.19
C THR A 292 -5.87 -12.72 30.64
N ASP A 293 -5.90 -14.05 30.54
CA ASP A 293 -4.83 -14.90 29.99
C ASP A 293 -4.61 -14.72 28.47
N LEU A 294 -5.69 -14.43 27.73
CA LEU A 294 -5.63 -14.08 26.31
C LEU A 294 -4.95 -12.73 26.10
N LEU A 295 -5.13 -11.76 26.99
CA LEU A 295 -4.49 -10.45 26.91
C LEU A 295 -2.97 -10.54 27.12
N GLU A 296 -2.51 -11.31 28.11
CA GLU A 296 -1.07 -11.51 28.36
C GLU A 296 -0.38 -12.23 27.19
N THR A 297 -0.98 -13.33 26.71
CA THR A 297 -0.46 -14.08 25.56
C THR A 297 -0.42 -13.22 24.29
N ARG A 298 -1.43 -12.37 24.07
CA ARG A 298 -1.48 -11.43 22.95
C ARG A 298 -0.36 -10.39 23.04
N ASN A 299 -0.17 -9.80 24.22
CA ASN A 299 0.83 -8.77 24.44
C ASN A 299 2.26 -9.30 24.24
N GLN A 300 2.50 -10.55 24.64
CA GLN A 300 3.77 -11.23 24.39
C GLN A 300 4.03 -11.42 22.88
N LYS A 301 3.04 -11.90 22.13
CA LYS A 301 3.15 -12.06 20.67
C LYS A 301 3.29 -10.74 19.92
N ILE A 302 2.64 -9.67 20.39
CA ILE A 302 2.83 -8.32 19.82
C ILE A 302 4.27 -7.86 20.04
N LYS A 303 4.83 -8.08 21.22
CA LYS A 303 6.22 -7.71 21.52
C LYS A 303 7.20 -8.51 20.65
N GLU A 304 6.99 -9.81 20.51
CA GLU A 304 7.76 -10.67 19.58
C GLU A 304 7.62 -10.21 18.12
N PHE A 305 6.43 -9.81 17.69
CA PHE A 305 6.21 -9.26 16.34
C PHE A 305 6.91 -7.91 16.15
N GLN A 306 6.87 -7.02 17.14
CA GLN A 306 7.60 -5.76 17.11
C GLN A 306 9.10 -6.02 17.01
N GLU A 307 9.64 -6.91 17.83
CA GLU A 307 11.04 -7.32 17.79
C GLU A 307 11.42 -7.94 16.43
N LEU A 308 10.57 -8.81 15.84
CA LEU A 308 10.78 -9.42 14.53
C LEU A 308 10.68 -8.41 13.38
N TYR A 309 9.74 -7.48 13.45
CA TYR A 309 9.53 -6.44 12.44
C TYR A 309 10.69 -5.43 12.44
N PHE A 310 11.15 -5.00 13.62
CA PHE A 310 12.31 -4.13 13.76
C PHE A 310 13.62 -4.83 13.37
N SER A 311 13.74 -6.14 13.61
CA SER A 311 14.98 -6.88 13.35
C SER A 311 15.10 -7.45 11.94
N THR A 312 14.00 -7.83 11.29
CA THR A 312 14.10 -8.88 10.26
C THR A 312 13.23 -8.68 9.01
N SER A 313 12.01 -8.13 9.05
CA SER A 313 11.07 -8.28 7.91
C SER A 313 11.48 -7.55 6.62
N PHE A 314 12.04 -6.35 6.69
CA PHE A 314 12.43 -5.60 5.49
C PHE A 314 13.81 -6.03 4.95
N THR A 315 14.72 -6.39 5.85
CA THR A 315 16.08 -6.85 5.50
C THR A 315 16.08 -8.28 4.98
N LEU A 316 15.23 -9.16 5.54
CA LEU A 316 15.11 -10.56 5.12
C LEU A 316 14.34 -10.70 3.80
N ALA A 317 13.26 -9.93 3.57
CA ALA A 317 12.57 -9.92 2.26
C ALA A 317 13.48 -9.38 1.15
N LYS A 318 14.24 -8.31 1.44
CA LYS A 318 15.24 -7.73 0.51
C LYS A 318 16.44 -8.67 0.26
N ASN A 319 16.90 -9.40 1.27
CA ASN A 319 18.02 -10.35 1.13
C ASN A 319 17.62 -11.67 0.49
N LEU A 320 16.43 -12.21 0.76
CA LEU A 320 15.96 -13.47 0.17
C LEU A 320 15.72 -13.35 -1.34
N GLN A 321 15.18 -12.21 -1.79
CA GLN A 321 14.94 -11.94 -3.22
C GLN A 321 16.25 -11.72 -4.01
N GLY A 322 17.31 -11.22 -3.35
CA GLY A 322 18.61 -11.00 -3.97
C GLY A 322 19.56 -12.20 -3.97
N LYS A 323 19.40 -13.17 -3.06
CA LYS A 323 20.43 -14.20 -2.80
C LYS A 323 20.08 -15.62 -3.23
N TYR A 324 18.80 -15.99 -3.39
CA TYR A 324 18.40 -17.37 -3.75
C TYR A 324 17.18 -17.47 -4.71
N PRO A 325 17.22 -16.85 -5.91
CA PRO A 325 16.10 -16.88 -6.85
C PRO A 325 15.73 -18.31 -7.30
N ASN A 326 16.73 -19.15 -7.60
CA ASN A 326 16.51 -20.50 -8.13
C ASN A 326 15.92 -21.49 -7.10
N ILE A 327 16.15 -21.30 -5.80
CA ILE A 327 15.64 -22.22 -4.76
C ILE A 327 14.15 -22.01 -4.52
N ILE A 328 13.68 -20.76 -4.61
CA ILE A 328 12.25 -20.43 -4.49
C ILE A 328 11.49 -20.93 -5.71
N GLU A 329 12.05 -20.76 -6.90
CA GLU A 329 11.46 -21.21 -8.16
C GLU A 329 11.38 -22.75 -8.25
N ILE A 330 12.44 -23.47 -7.84
CA ILE A 330 12.43 -24.94 -7.77
C ILE A 330 11.42 -25.45 -6.72
N SER A 331 11.30 -24.76 -5.57
CA SER A 331 10.35 -25.13 -4.52
C SER A 331 8.90 -24.93 -4.97
N PHE A 332 8.62 -23.88 -5.73
CA PHE A 332 7.31 -23.63 -6.33
C PHE A 332 6.97 -24.65 -7.42
N LEU A 333 7.91 -24.97 -8.32
CA LEU A 333 7.73 -25.97 -9.38
C LEU A 333 7.47 -27.38 -8.81
N PHE A 334 8.18 -27.76 -7.75
CA PHE A 334 7.97 -29.06 -7.08
C PHE A 334 6.63 -29.13 -6.33
N ALA A 335 6.20 -28.03 -5.70
CA ALA A 335 4.91 -27.96 -5.01
C ALA A 335 3.72 -27.99 -5.98
N PHE A 336 3.89 -27.38 -7.16
CA PHE A 336 2.89 -27.38 -8.23
C PHE A 336 2.75 -28.77 -8.87
N ALA A 337 3.85 -29.48 -9.09
CA ALA A 337 3.85 -30.85 -9.64
C ALA A 337 3.21 -31.89 -8.70
N LEU A 338 3.28 -31.71 -7.37
CA LEU A 338 2.83 -32.70 -6.38
C LEU A 338 1.49 -32.40 -5.72
N LYS A 339 0.83 -31.25 -6.03
CA LYS A 339 -0.47 -30.80 -5.46
C LYS A 339 -0.61 -30.94 -3.93
N LYS A 340 0.49 -30.85 -3.16
CA LYS A 340 0.49 -30.97 -1.70
C LYS A 340 1.24 -29.81 -1.04
N ILE A 341 0.51 -28.73 -0.76
CA ILE A 341 0.99 -27.50 -0.11
C ILE A 341 1.50 -27.75 1.32
N SER A 342 1.04 -28.81 2.01
CA SER A 342 1.45 -29.14 3.39
C SER A 342 2.91 -29.60 3.51
N PHE A 343 3.54 -30.05 2.44
CA PHE A 343 4.94 -30.45 2.42
C PHE A 343 5.91 -29.25 2.39
N MET A 344 5.51 -28.14 1.73
CA MET A 344 6.28 -26.89 1.72
C MET A 344 6.49 -26.32 3.12
N LYS A 345 5.46 -26.37 3.98
CA LYS A 345 5.57 -25.91 5.37
C LYS A 345 6.65 -26.68 6.16
N LYS A 346 6.83 -27.98 5.90
CA LYS A 346 7.85 -28.80 6.58
C LYS A 346 9.28 -28.51 6.10
N ILE A 347 9.48 -28.23 4.82
CA ILE A 347 10.81 -27.90 4.27
C ILE A 347 11.25 -26.51 4.73
N MET A 348 10.36 -25.52 4.66
CA MET A 348 10.65 -24.17 5.14
C MET A 348 11.01 -24.16 6.62
N TYR A 349 10.31 -24.94 7.45
CA TYR A 349 10.63 -25.09 8.87
C TYR A 349 12.01 -25.72 9.13
N LYS A 350 12.47 -26.60 8.24
CA LYS A 350 13.74 -27.33 8.39
C LYS A 350 14.97 -26.54 7.93
N PHE A 351 14.81 -25.64 6.94
CA PHE A 351 15.89 -24.78 6.45
C PHE A 351 16.07 -23.49 7.26
N ILE A 352 15.00 -22.96 7.86
CA ILE A 352 15.04 -21.74 8.69
C ILE A 352 15.54 -22.05 10.12
N GLY A 353 15.55 -23.33 10.52
CA GLY A 353 15.83 -23.77 11.88
C GLY A 353 17.24 -24.27 12.21
N ARG A 354 18.28 -24.01 11.39
CA ARG A 354 19.67 -24.34 11.80
C ARG A 354 20.70 -23.31 11.32
N LYS A 355 21.21 -22.61 12.34
CA LYS A 355 22.36 -21.69 12.45
C LYS A 355 22.21 -20.31 11.86
#